data_AF-A0AAD9A8Y2-F1
#
_entry.id   AF-A0AAD9A8Y2-F1
#
_cell.length_a   1.000
_cell.length_b   1.000
_cell.length_c   1.000
_cell.angle_alpha   90.00
_cell.angle_beta   90.00
_cell.angle_gamma   90.00
#
_symmetry.space_group_name_H-M   'P 1'
#
loop_
_entity.id
_entity.type
_entity.pdbx_description
1 polymer ?
#
loop_
_entity_poly.entity_id
_entity_poly.type
_entity_poly.pdbx_seq_one_letter_code
_entity_poly.pdbx_strand_id
1 'polypeptide(L)'
;MLPGLGWNQRVGLQVREWLEAEGLQGVSEKIMEIPVGVASLDRRLGDIAKQNLLEVVEHFAMAAKGLPDDPNIQAQDFEDVLREIMVEVDTVGSLLRFNAVWGRRP
;
A
#
# COMPACT_ATOMS: atom_id res chain seq x y z
N MET A 1 2.81 -9.81 7.11
CA MET A 1 1.64 -10.50 6.52
C MET A 1 0.83 -11.13 7.65
N LEU A 2 -0.48 -10.90 7.72
CA LEU A 2 -1.31 -11.54 8.75
C LEU A 2 -1.67 -12.97 8.29
N PRO A 3 -1.33 -14.03 9.06
CA PRO A 3 -1.67 -15.40 8.71
C PRO A 3 -3.18 -15.62 8.60
N GLY A 4 -3.64 -16.32 7.56
CA GLY A 4 -5.04 -16.76 7.41
C GLY A 4 -5.95 -15.88 6.55
N LEU A 5 -5.54 -14.66 6.18
CA LEU A 5 -6.33 -13.78 5.31
C LEU A 5 -5.94 -13.84 3.82
N GLY A 6 -4.81 -14.48 3.51
CA GLY A 6 -4.24 -14.45 2.15
C GLY A 6 -3.99 -13.02 1.66
N TRP A 7 -3.72 -12.88 0.35
CA TRP A 7 -3.92 -11.59 -0.31
C TRP A 7 -5.44 -11.38 -0.40
N ASN A 8 -6.02 -10.41 0.30
CA ASN A 8 -7.41 -10.04 0.04
C ASN A 8 -7.49 -9.37 -1.34
N GLN A 9 -7.62 -10.18 -2.40
CA GLN A 9 -7.66 -9.72 -3.78
C GLN A 9 -8.94 -8.92 -4.10
N ARG A 10 -9.85 -8.76 -3.13
CA ARG A 10 -11.20 -8.20 -3.31
C ARG A 10 -11.50 -7.03 -2.38
N VAL A 11 -10.50 -6.32 -1.87
CA VAL A 11 -10.70 -5.11 -1.03
C VAL A 11 -11.63 -4.10 -1.73
N GLY A 12 -11.51 -3.94 -3.06
CA GLY A 12 -12.40 -3.04 -3.80
C GLY A 12 -13.87 -3.47 -3.80
N LEU A 13 -14.18 -4.77 -3.78
CA LEU A 13 -15.56 -5.25 -3.65
C LEU A 13 -16.17 -4.90 -2.28
N GLN A 14 -15.40 -5.05 -1.19
CA GLN A 14 -15.87 -4.70 0.15
C GLN A 14 -16.12 -3.19 0.30
N VAL A 15 -15.22 -2.36 -0.25
CA VAL A 15 -15.39 -0.90 -0.22
C VAL A 15 -16.56 -0.47 -1.10
N ARG A 16 -16.76 -1.11 -2.25
CA ARG A 16 -17.91 -0.86 -3.13
C ARG A 16 -19.24 -1.13 -2.42
N GLU A 17 -19.39 -2.32 -1.85
CA GLU A 17 -20.61 -2.70 -1.11
C GLU A 17 -20.91 -1.70 0.01
N TRP A 18 -19.87 -1.27 0.74
CA TRP A 18 -20.01 -0.25 1.76
C TRP A 18 -20.49 1.09 1.20
N LEU A 19 -19.87 1.60 0.12
CA LEU A 19 -20.28 2.88 -0.48
C LEU A 19 -21.71 2.84 -1.06
N GLU A 20 -22.12 1.72 -1.65
CA GLU A 20 -23.50 1.51 -2.11
C GLU A 20 -24.49 1.50 -0.92
N ALA A 21 -24.13 0.87 0.19
CA ALA A 21 -24.94 0.87 1.42
C ALA A 21 -25.08 2.26 2.05
N GLU A 22 -24.06 3.12 1.93
CA GLU A 22 -24.10 4.54 2.33
C GLU A 22 -24.89 5.43 1.35
N GLY A 23 -25.49 4.85 0.31
CA GLY A 23 -26.38 5.55 -0.62
C GLY A 23 -25.68 6.31 -1.74
N LEU A 24 -24.39 6.03 -2.01
CA LEU A 24 -23.73 6.58 -3.19
C LEU A 24 -24.30 5.94 -4.47
N GLN A 25 -24.45 6.76 -5.50
CA GLN A 25 -24.90 6.35 -6.83
C GLN A 25 -23.73 6.23 -7.80
N GLY A 26 -23.86 5.33 -8.78
CA GLY A 26 -22.87 5.14 -9.84
C GLY A 26 -21.51 4.67 -9.34
N VAL A 27 -21.49 3.82 -8.30
CA VAL A 27 -20.25 3.33 -7.71
C VAL A 27 -19.46 2.52 -8.74
N SER A 28 -18.20 2.91 -8.92
CA SER A 28 -17.25 2.34 -9.87
C SER A 28 -15.99 1.91 -9.15
N GLU A 29 -15.30 0.93 -9.71
CA GLU A 29 -14.04 0.40 -9.21
C GLU A 29 -13.01 0.36 -10.34
N LYS A 30 -11.76 0.64 -10.00
CA LYS A 30 -10.61 0.43 -10.88
C LYS A 30 -9.40 0.00 -10.08
N ILE A 31 -8.74 -1.03 -10.57
CA ILE A 31 -7.39 -1.39 -10.14
C ILE A 31 -6.42 -0.47 -10.88
N MET A 32 -5.65 0.30 -10.11
CA MET A 32 -4.57 1.14 -10.63
C MET A 32 -3.23 0.51 -10.28
N GLU A 33 -2.32 0.52 -11.24
CA GLU A 33 -0.98 0.00 -11.08
C GLU A 33 0.02 1.12 -11.35
N ILE A 34 0.90 1.36 -10.39
CA ILE A 34 1.90 2.42 -10.46
C ILE A 34 3.28 1.77 -10.35
N PRO A 35 4.07 1.76 -11.44
CA PRO A 35 5.46 1.32 -11.38
C PRO A 35 6.27 2.21 -10.45
N VAL A 36 7.17 1.60 -9.67
CA VAL A 36 7.97 2.26 -8.64
C VAL A 36 9.44 2.19 -8.99
N GLY A 37 10.16 3.30 -8.81
CA GLY A 37 11.59 3.38 -9.05
C GLY A 37 11.94 3.03 -10.50
N VAL A 38 12.90 2.12 -10.68
CA VAL A 38 13.45 1.80 -12.01
C VAL A 38 12.46 1.09 -12.95
N ALA A 39 11.34 0.56 -12.42
CA ALA A 39 10.28 -0.02 -13.23
C ALA A 39 9.42 1.03 -13.97
N SER A 40 9.49 2.32 -13.57
CA SER A 40 8.71 3.38 -14.20
C SER A 40 9.39 3.96 -15.45
N LEU A 41 8.64 4.05 -16.54
CA LEU A 41 9.06 4.77 -17.75
C LEU A 41 9.08 6.29 -17.54
N ASP A 42 8.26 6.80 -16.62
CA ASP A 42 8.30 8.19 -16.15
C ASP A 42 9.11 8.23 -14.85
N ARG A 43 10.35 8.74 -14.93
CA ARG A 43 11.24 8.82 -13.76
C ARG A 43 10.64 9.64 -12.63
N ARG A 44 10.01 10.79 -12.94
CA ARG A 44 9.46 11.67 -11.91
C ARG A 44 8.32 10.98 -11.16
N LEU A 45 7.45 10.28 -11.89
CA LEU A 45 6.37 9.51 -11.27
C LEU A 45 6.91 8.32 -10.46
N GLY A 46 7.93 7.64 -10.98
CA GLY A 46 8.58 6.52 -10.30
C GLY A 46 9.26 6.93 -8.98
N ASP A 47 9.90 8.10 -8.96
CA ASP A 47 10.54 8.66 -7.76
C ASP A 47 9.50 9.09 -6.71
N ILE A 48 8.38 9.71 -7.13
CA ILE A 48 7.27 10.04 -6.22
C ILE A 48 6.66 8.77 -5.63
N ALA A 49 6.42 7.74 -6.47
CA ALA A 49 5.89 6.47 -6.01
C ALA A 49 6.85 5.78 -5.03
N LYS A 50 8.16 5.85 -5.29
CA LYS A 50 9.21 5.35 -4.37
C LYS A 50 9.14 6.07 -3.03
N GLN A 51 9.11 7.40 -3.04
CA GLN A 51 9.05 8.19 -1.82
C GLN A 51 7.82 7.83 -0.98
N ASN A 52 6.63 7.77 -1.60
CA ASN A 52 5.40 7.38 -0.90
C ASN A 52 5.50 5.99 -0.27
N LEU A 53 6.10 5.02 -0.96
CA LEU A 53 6.28 3.67 -0.44
C LEU A 53 7.19 3.65 0.79
N LEU A 54 8.32 4.37 0.71
CA LEU A 54 9.30 4.42 1.80
C LEU A 54 8.72 5.14 3.04
N GLU A 55 8.01 6.26 2.85
CA GLU A 55 7.36 6.99 3.95
C GLU A 55 6.35 6.11 4.69
N VAL A 56 5.58 5.28 3.99
CA VAL A 56 4.62 4.36 4.63
C VAL A 56 5.34 3.35 5.54
N VAL A 57 6.42 2.74 5.05
CA VAL A 57 7.18 1.75 5.83
C VAL A 57 7.90 2.41 7.01
N GLU A 58 8.45 3.61 6.81
CA GLU A 58 9.05 4.40 7.88
C GLU A 58 8.04 4.72 9.00
N HIS A 59 6.81 5.13 8.64
CA HIS A 59 5.75 5.34 9.62
C HIS A 59 5.37 4.07 10.39
N PHE A 60 5.40 2.89 9.75
CA PHE A 60 5.21 1.62 10.47
C PHE A 60 6.36 1.34 11.44
N ALA A 61 7.62 1.56 11.04
CA ALA A 61 8.76 1.40 11.93
C ALA A 61 8.67 2.36 13.14
N MET A 62 8.27 3.62 12.91
CA MET A 62 8.02 4.59 13.99
C MET A 62 6.88 4.16 14.91
N ALA A 63 5.76 3.69 14.36
CA ALA A 63 4.62 3.23 15.15
C ALA A 63 4.98 2.00 16.01
N ALA A 64 5.74 1.06 15.45
CA ALA A 64 6.19 -0.13 16.17
C ALA A 64 7.07 0.20 17.39
N LYS A 65 7.88 1.27 17.33
CA LYS A 65 8.66 1.75 18.49
C LYS A 65 7.80 2.24 19.66
N GLY A 66 6.55 2.63 19.38
CA GLY A 66 5.60 3.07 20.40
C GLY A 66 4.74 1.94 20.97
N LEU A 67 4.85 0.72 20.45
CA LEU A 67 4.11 -0.43 20.97
C LEU A 67 4.78 -0.97 22.24
N PRO A 68 4.00 -1.57 23.17
CA PRO A 68 4.58 -2.37 24.25
C PRO A 68 5.46 -3.48 23.68
N ASP A 69 6.46 -3.94 24.45
CA ASP A 69 7.32 -5.05 24.04
C ASP A 69 6.48 -6.29 23.67
N ASP A 70 6.28 -6.51 22.37
CA ASP A 70 5.61 -7.68 21.81
C ASP A 70 6.66 -8.55 21.10
N PRO A 71 6.93 -9.78 21.55
CA PRO A 71 7.95 -10.64 20.95
C PRO A 71 7.70 -10.99 19.49
N ASN A 72 6.50 -10.70 18.94
CA ASN A 72 6.15 -11.01 17.55
C ASN A 72 6.23 -9.83 16.59
N ILE A 73 6.32 -8.58 17.10
CA ILE A 73 6.36 -7.37 16.27
C ILE A 73 7.38 -6.41 16.88
N GLN A 74 8.57 -6.36 16.29
CA GLN A 74 9.65 -5.49 16.73
C GLN A 74 9.87 -4.35 15.71
N ALA A 75 10.30 -3.19 16.18
CA ALA A 75 10.65 -2.08 15.29
C ALA A 75 11.71 -2.46 14.25
N GLN A 76 12.66 -3.33 14.64
CA GLN A 76 13.72 -3.83 13.77
C GLN A 76 13.18 -4.56 12.54
N ASP A 77 12.07 -5.31 12.67
CA ASP A 77 11.46 -6.04 11.56
C ASP A 77 11.04 -5.08 10.43
N PHE A 78 10.56 -3.88 10.78
CA PHE A 78 10.18 -2.86 9.81
C PHE A 78 11.38 -2.11 9.24
N GLU A 79 12.42 -1.89 10.05
CA GLU A 79 13.66 -1.24 9.59
C GLU A 79 14.40 -2.09 8.55
N ASP A 80 14.41 -3.42 8.72
CA ASP A 80 15.01 -4.34 7.75
C ASP A 80 14.18 -4.38 6.46
N VAL A 81 12.85 -4.45 6.57
CA VAL A 81 11.95 -4.33 5.40
C VAL A 81 12.15 -3.02 4.66
N LEU A 82 12.32 -1.89 5.36
CA LEU A 82 12.59 -0.59 4.74
C LEU A 82 13.88 -0.66 3.91
N ARG A 83 14.96 -1.21 4.48
CA ARG A 83 16.25 -1.35 3.81
C ARG A 83 16.14 -2.24 2.56
N GLU A 84 15.47 -3.37 2.66
CA GLU A 84 15.27 -4.29 1.53
C GLU A 84 14.45 -3.66 0.41
N ILE A 85 13.35 -2.97 0.74
CA ILE A 85 12.50 -2.28 -0.24
C ILE A 85 13.27 -1.17 -0.96
N MET A 86 14.13 -0.42 -0.27
CA MET A 86 14.96 0.60 -0.90
C MET A 86 15.85 0.00 -2.00
N VAL A 87 16.52 -1.11 -1.70
CA VAL A 87 17.40 -1.80 -2.66
C VAL A 87 16.59 -2.37 -3.82
N GLU A 88 15.47 -3.04 -3.54
CA GLU A 88 14.62 -3.67 -4.56
C GLU A 88 14.08 -2.64 -5.56
N VAL A 89 13.54 -1.52 -5.06
CA VAL A 89 12.96 -0.47 -5.90
C VAL A 89 14.01 0.21 -6.80
N ASP A 90 15.25 0.30 -6.32
CA ASP A 90 16.37 0.91 -7.07
C ASP A 90 17.06 -0.04 -8.05
N THR A 91 16.91 -1.36 -7.90
CA THR A 91 17.65 -2.35 -8.70
C THR A 91 16.76 -3.17 -9.62
N VAL A 92 15.59 -3.57 -9.14
CA VAL A 92 14.61 -4.39 -9.87
C VAL A 92 13.40 -3.55 -10.25
N GLY A 93 12.98 -2.65 -9.37
CA GLY A 93 11.74 -1.90 -9.47
C GLY A 93 10.56 -2.70 -8.93
N SER A 94 9.44 -2.02 -8.67
CA SER A 94 8.26 -2.65 -8.08
C SER A 94 6.96 -2.12 -8.73
N LEU A 95 5.83 -2.69 -8.33
CA LEU A 95 4.50 -2.29 -8.78
C LEU A 95 3.58 -2.10 -7.57
N LEU A 96 3.14 -0.86 -7.35
CA LEU A 96 2.09 -0.58 -6.39
C LEU A 96 0.73 -0.78 -7.05
N ARG A 97 -0.10 -1.62 -6.45
CA ARG A 97 -1.47 -1.86 -6.90
C ARG A 97 -2.47 -1.27 -5.91
N PHE A 98 -3.31 -0.35 -6.38
CA PHE A 98 -4.36 0.30 -5.60
C PHE A 98 -5.72 -0.11 -6.13
N ASN A 99 -6.65 -0.44 -5.24
CA ASN A 99 -8.07 -0.54 -5.58
C ASN A 99 -8.70 0.83 -5.33
N ALA A 100 -9.03 1.55 -6.39
CA ALA A 100 -9.79 2.79 -6.31
C ALA A 100 -11.27 2.48 -6.46
N VAL A 101 -12.08 2.94 -5.51
CA VAL A 101 -13.54 2.84 -5.57
C VAL A 101 -14.12 4.23 -5.33
N TRP A 102 -15.06 4.65 -6.17
CA TRP A 102 -15.67 5.98 -6.09
C TRP A 102 -17.12 5.96 -6.55
N GLY A 103 -17.91 6.92 -6.08
CA GLY A 103 -19.30 7.13 -6.49
C GLY A 103 -19.69 8.59 -6.31
N ARG A 104 -20.97 8.92 -6.54
CA ARG A 104 -21.49 10.27 -6.34
C ARG A 104 -22.57 10.26 -5.26
N ARG A 105 -22.67 11.36 -4.51
CA ARG A 105 -23.86 11.59 -3.70
C ARG A 105 -25.05 11.91 -4.62
N PRO A 106 -26.28 11.53 -4.23
CA PRO A 106 -27.50 11.89 -4.95
C PRO A 106 -27.63 13.40 -5.17
#